data_AF-A0A6I1R9W7-F1
#
_entry.id   AF-A0A6I1R9W7-F1
#
_cell.length_a   1.000
_cell.length_b   1.000
_cell.length_c   1.000
_cell.angle_alpha   90.00
_cell.angle_beta   90.00
_cell.angle_gamma   90.00
#
_symmetry.space_group_name_H-M   'P 1'
#
loop_
_entity.id
_entity.type
_entity.pdbx_description
1 polymer ?
#
loop_
_entity_poly.entity_id
_entity_poly.type
_entity_poly.pdbx_seq_one_letter_code
_entity_poly.pdbx_strand_id
1 'polypeptide(L)'
;MNLAAIYLEVRPQDIAYIKFIVESYEEVGIIRTVDRKKAVIVFLAVEDFVDVAHEIVKSLEQEIPLSEIPPPADLTDDWLMTELATKPPQR
;
A
#
# COMPACT_ATOMS: atom_id res chain seq x y z
N MET A 1 -3.53 -1.55 17.09
CA MET A 1 -2.64 -1.09 16.00
C MET A 1 -3.54 -0.67 14.87
N ASN A 2 -3.58 0.62 14.58
CA ASN A 2 -4.34 1.15 13.45
C ASN A 2 -3.46 1.12 12.20
N LEU A 3 -4.07 0.91 11.04
CA LEU A 3 -3.36 0.83 9.77
C LEU A 3 -3.96 1.84 8.79
N ALA A 4 -3.11 2.58 8.10
CA ALA A 4 -3.48 3.40 6.97
C ALA A 4 -3.18 2.64 5.67
N ALA A 5 -4.14 2.63 4.75
CA ALA A 5 -3.99 1.96 3.47
C ALA A 5 -3.61 2.97 2.38
N ILE A 6 -2.47 2.75 1.73
CA ILE A 6 -2.02 3.49 0.55
C ILE A 6 -2.05 2.53 -0.64
N TYR A 7 -2.89 2.81 -1.63
CA TYR A 7 -3.01 1.96 -2.81
C TYR A 7 -2.14 2.50 -3.94
N LEU A 8 -1.35 1.62 -4.56
CA LEU A 8 -0.43 1.99 -5.62
C LEU A 8 -0.70 1.14 -6.85
N GLU A 9 -0.83 1.80 -8.00
CA GLU A 9 -0.74 1.17 -9.31
C GLU A 9 0.73 1.14 -9.74
N VAL A 10 1.21 -0.04 -10.12
CA VAL A 10 2.62 -0.28 -10.45
C VAL A 10 2.74 -1.15 -11.69
N ARG A 11 3.95 -1.27 -12.26
CA ARG A 11 4.19 -2.31 -13.27
C ARG A 11 4.33 -3.67 -12.59
N PRO A 12 3.81 -4.77 -13.17
CA PRO A 12 3.91 -6.11 -12.56
C PRO A 12 5.33 -6.54 -12.19
N GLN A 13 6.32 -6.14 -12.98
CA GLN A 13 7.74 -6.48 -12.80
C GLN A 13 8.39 -5.76 -11.61
N ASP A 14 7.83 -4.63 -11.16
CA ASP A 14 8.36 -3.84 -10.05
C ASP A 14 7.80 -4.25 -8.68
N ILE A 15 6.73 -5.06 -8.65
CA ILE A 15 6.06 -5.48 -7.41
C ILE A 15 7.05 -6.13 -6.43
N ALA A 16 7.93 -7.00 -6.93
CA ALA A 16 8.92 -7.66 -6.08
C ALA A 16 9.94 -6.66 -5.50
N TYR A 17 10.41 -5.72 -6.33
CA TYR A 17 11.34 -4.68 -5.90
C TYR A 17 10.75 -3.81 -4.78
N ILE A 18 9.54 -3.28 -5.00
CA ILE A 18 8.83 -2.46 -4.02
C ILE A 18 8.61 -3.26 -2.73
N LYS A 19 8.22 -4.52 -2.85
CA LYS A 19 8.02 -5.41 -1.70
C LYS A 19 9.29 -5.52 -0.86
N PHE A 20 10.44 -5.77 -1.48
CA PHE A 20 11.71 -5.87 -0.76
C PHE A 20 12.09 -4.56 -0.06
N ILE A 21 11.87 -3.42 -0.70
CA ILE A 21 12.14 -2.12 -0.07
C ILE A 21 11.25 -1.93 1.15
N VAL A 22 9.93 -2.04 1.00
CA VAL A 22 8.98 -1.83 2.11
C VAL A 22 9.25 -2.80 3.27
N GLU A 23 9.44 -4.09 2.99
CA GLU A 23 9.70 -5.11 4.03
C GLU A 23 11.06 -4.95 4.72
N SER A 24 11.99 -4.18 4.15
CA SER A 24 13.25 -3.82 4.82
C SER A 24 13.05 -2.79 5.94
N TYR A 25 11.90 -2.11 5.98
CA TYR A 25 11.49 -1.19 7.03
C TYR A 25 10.44 -1.86 7.94
N GLU A 26 10.85 -2.92 8.65
CA GLU A 26 9.98 -3.85 9.40
C GLU A 26 8.83 -3.23 10.20
N GLU A 27 9.03 -2.05 10.79
CA GLU A 27 8.05 -1.37 11.66
C GLU A 27 7.09 -0.43 10.91
N VAL A 28 7.40 -0.04 9.68
CA VAL A 28 6.63 0.96 8.93
C VAL A 28 5.31 0.36 8.45
N GLY A 29 5.31 -0.90 8.05
CA GLY A 29 4.09 -1.59 7.65
C GLY A 29 4.35 -2.78 6.74
N ILE A 30 3.27 -3.26 6.11
CA ILE A 30 3.33 -4.42 5.22
C ILE A 30 2.75 -4.08 3.86
N ILE A 31 3.16 -4.83 2.85
CA ILE A 31 2.69 -4.69 1.47
C ILE A 31 1.96 -5.95 1.02
N ARG A 32 0.84 -5.77 0.31
CA ARG A 32 0.06 -6.87 -0.28
C ARG A 32 -0.29 -6.54 -1.72
N THR A 33 -0.37 -7.55 -2.58
CA THR A 33 -0.97 -7.39 -3.92
C THR A 33 -2.47 -7.60 -3.80
N VAL A 34 -3.27 -6.62 -4.24
CA VAL A 34 -4.73 -6.66 -4.13
C VAL A 34 -5.42 -6.91 -5.47
N ASP A 35 -4.81 -6.52 -6.58
CA ASP A 35 -5.24 -6.93 -7.92
C ASP A 35 -4.01 -7.28 -8.76
N ARG A 36 -3.78 -8.58 -8.97
CA ARG A 36 -2.65 -9.06 -9.76
C ARG A 36 -2.80 -8.76 -11.26
N LYS A 37 -4.03 -8.64 -11.78
CA LYS A 37 -4.27 -8.37 -13.20
C LYS A 37 -4.01 -6.90 -13.52
N LYS A 38 -4.41 -6.00 -12.62
CA LYS A 38 -4.17 -4.55 -12.72
C LYS A 38 -2.85 -4.11 -12.10
N ALA A 39 -2.08 -5.04 -11.51
CA ALA A 39 -0.85 -4.77 -10.78
C ALA A 39 -1.02 -3.68 -9.71
N VAL A 40 -2.10 -3.80 -8.93
CA VAL A 40 -2.36 -2.92 -7.79
C VAL A 40 -1.88 -3.60 -6.51
N ILE A 41 -1.10 -2.84 -5.74
CA ILE A 41 -0.65 -3.20 -4.41
C ILE A 41 -1.27 -2.26 -3.38
N VAL A 42 -1.30 -2.70 -2.13
CA VAL A 42 -1.61 -1.86 -0.98
C VAL A 42 -0.44 -1.90 -0.01
N PHE A 43 0.01 -0.74 0.42
CA PHE A 43 0.90 -0.55 1.55
C PHE A 43 0.03 -0.23 2.77
N LEU A 44 -0.02 -1.17 3.71
CA LEU A 44 -0.67 -1.04 5.00
C LEU A 44 0.35 -0.49 6.00
N ALA A 45 0.41 0.83 6.11
CA ALA A 45 1.30 1.54 7.01
C ALA A 45 0.74 1.54 8.44
N VAL A 46 1.61 1.36 9.43
CA VAL A 46 1.28 1.64 10.83
C VAL A 46 1.01 3.15 10.97
N GLU A 47 -0.06 3.52 11.67
CA GLU A 47 -0.51 4.92 11.78
C GLU A 47 0.62 5.89 12.20
N ASP A 48 1.44 5.51 13.17
CA ASP A 48 2.57 6.32 13.66
C ASP A 48 3.68 6.54 12.61
N PHE A 49 3.68 5.77 11.52
CA PHE A 49 4.70 5.79 10.46
C PHE A 49 4.14 6.16 9.08
N VAL A 50 2.92 6.72 9.00
CA VAL A 50 2.31 7.11 7.73
C VAL A 50 3.16 8.11 6.94
N ASP A 51 3.74 9.10 7.62
CA ASP A 51 4.64 10.07 6.96
C ASP A 51 5.88 9.38 6.38
N VAL A 52 6.44 8.39 7.09
CA VAL A 52 7.58 7.59 6.61
C VAL A 52 7.17 6.75 5.41
N ALA A 53 5.98 6.14 5.44
CA ALA A 53 5.44 5.38 4.32
C ALA A 53 5.29 6.25 3.07
N HIS A 54 4.79 7.49 3.20
CA HIS A 54 4.69 8.42 2.07
C HIS A 54 6.07 8.84 1.53
N GLU A 55 7.07 9.06 2.39
CA GLU A 55 8.42 9.37 1.92
C GLU A 55 9.08 8.17 1.19
N ILE A 56 8.81 6.93 1.62
CA ILE A 56 9.22 5.72 0.90
C ILE A 56 8.58 5.69 -0.50
N VAL A 57 7.26 5.91 -0.59
CA VAL A 57 6.54 5.94 -1.88
C VAL A 57 7.11 7.02 -2.79
N LYS A 58 7.30 8.23 -2.29
CA LYS A 58 7.87 9.35 -3.03
C LYS A 58 9.30 9.09 -3.51
N SER A 59 10.12 8.40 -2.71
CA SER A 59 11.45 7.97 -3.14
C SER A 59 11.37 6.97 -4.28
N LEU A 60 10.47 5.99 -4.19
CA LEU A 60 10.27 4.97 -5.23
C LEU A 60 9.76 5.59 -6.55
N GLU A 61 8.91 6.62 -6.50
CA GLU A 61 8.46 7.36 -7.69
C GLU A 61 9.63 7.98 -8.50
N GLN A 62 10.77 8.26 -7.87
CA GLN A 62 11.96 8.77 -8.56
C GLN A 62 12.73 7.67 -9.31
N GLU A 63 12.50 6.40 -8.96
CA GLU A 63 13.26 5.26 -9.49
C GLU A 63 12.46 4.44 -10.51
N ILE A 64 11.16 4.30 -10.28
CA ILE A 64 10.27 3.45 -11.08
C ILE A 64 8.90 4.12 -11.29
N PRO A 65 8.18 3.79 -12.39
CA PRO A 65 6.81 4.22 -12.59
C PRO A 65 5.88 3.58 -11.55
N LEU A 66 5.28 4.42 -10.71
CA LEU A 66 4.17 4.08 -9.83
C LEU A 66 3.28 5.30 -9.63
N SER A 67 2.04 5.08 -9.18
CA SER A 67 1.13 6.16 -8.80
C SER A 67 0.21 5.73 -7.67
N GLU A 68 -0.02 6.63 -6.71
CA GLU A 68 -1.07 6.47 -5.72
C GLU A 68 -2.46 6.58 -6.38
N ILE A 69 -3.34 5.64 -6.05
CA ILE A 69 -4.71 5.56 -6.58
C ILE A 69 -5.73 5.49 -5.43
N PRO A 70 -7.00 5.87 -5.66
CA PRO A 70 -8.04 5.58 -4.68
C PRO A 70 -8.23 4.07 -4.49
N PRO A 71 -8.83 3.64 -3.36
CA PRO A 71 -9.18 2.24 -3.12
C PRO A 71 -9.96 1.66 -4.30
N PRO A 72 -9.52 0.54 -4.91
CA PRO A 72 -10.25 -0.11 -5.99
C PRO A 72 -11.67 -0.52 -5.57
N ALA A 73 -12.66 -0.27 -6.43
CA ALA A 73 -14.07 -0.55 -6.13
C ALA A 73 -14.38 -2.05 -5.97
N ASP A 74 -13.59 -2.92 -6.60
CA ASP A 74 -13.84 -4.37 -6.68
C ASP A 74 -13.15 -5.18 -5.56
N LEU A 75 -12.68 -4.55 -4.48
CA LEU A 75 -12.00 -5.23 -3.36
C LEU A 75 -12.94 -6.02 -2.44
N THR A 76 -14.20 -6.18 -2.80
CA THR A 76 -15.27 -6.77 -1.99
C THR A 76 -15.01 -8.21 -1.51
N ASP A 77 -14.09 -8.94 -2.14
CA ASP A 77 -13.73 -10.30 -1.73
C ASP A 77 -12.52 -10.36 -0.77
N ASP A 78 -11.83 -9.24 -0.47
CA ASP A 78 -10.75 -9.21 0.53
C ASP A 78 -11.30 -8.77 1.90
N TRP A 79 -11.48 -9.76 2.79
CA TRP A 79 -12.02 -9.56 4.14
C TRP A 79 -11.23 -8.52 4.95
N LEU A 80 -9.89 -8.44 4.78
CA LEU A 80 -9.05 -7.49 5.51
C LEU A 80 -9.31 -6.06 5.03
N MET A 81 -9.41 -5.87 3.73
CA MET A 81 -9.67 -4.55 3.15
C MET A 81 -11.07 -4.06 3.51
N THR A 82 -12.03 -4.99 3.59
CA THR A 82 -13.38 -4.70 4.09
C THR A 82 -13.36 -4.25 5.54
N GLU A 83 -12.59 -4.91 6.42
CA GLU A 83 -12.46 -4.49 7.82
C GLU A 83 -11.85 -3.08 7.95
N LEU A 84 -10.78 -2.79 7.18
CA LEU A 84 -10.13 -1.47 7.19
C LEU A 84 -11.06 -0.37 6.67
N ALA A 85 -11.86 -0.63 5.63
CA ALA A 85 -12.81 0.35 5.10
C ALA A 85 -13.98 0.66 6.06
N THR A 86 -14.32 -0.26 6.97
CA THR A 86 -15.40 -0.06 7.96
C THR A 86 -14.97 0.72 9.21
N LYS A 87 -13.65 0.90 9.42
CA LYS A 87 -13.13 1.76 10.48
C LYS A 87 -13.05 3.20 9.95
N PRO A 88 -13.82 4.16 10.50
CA PRO A 88 -13.71 5.55 10.07
C PRO A 88 -12.29 6.07 10.37
N PRO A 89 -11.73 6.96 9.53
CA PRO A 89 -10.50 7.66 9.87
C PRO A 89 -10.76 8.44 11.16
N GLN A 90 -10.15 8.01 12.26
CA GLN A 90 -10.22 8.76 13.51
C GLN A 90 -9.29 9.97 13.35
N ARG A 91 -9.91 11.14 13.28
CA ARG A 91 -9.25 12.45 13.26
C ARG A 91 -8.42 12.70 14.51
#